data_AF-A0A668STB1-F1
#
_entry.id   AF-A0A668STB1-F1
#
_cell.length_a   1.000
_cell.length_b   1.000
_cell.length_c   1.000
_cell.angle_alpha   90.00
_cell.angle_beta   90.00
_cell.angle_gamma   90.00
#
_symmetry.space_group_name_H-M   'P 1'
#
loop_
_entity.id
_entity.type
_entity.pdbx_description
1 polymer ?
#
loop_
_entity_poly.entity_id
_entity_poly.type
_entity_poly.pdbx_seq_one_letter_code
_entity_poly.pdbx_strand_id
1 'polypeptide(L)'
;MVKNLKPFVFPQIILMTVFSGLGLSCHQGEYQIGNECCPKCLAGRRVKTHCTVDSSTSCLPCMTGTYTDKPNGLERCHHCTNCDSGSGLRIKTPCTVTSDTLCEPLEGFYCVQPTGHSCERAQEHKHCKPGQYISHNGTASTDTECSDCSSGTFSDGTFHSCQPHTRCYSLNLQLITAGTSAADAQCGEGSVNVGTAVGGAVAVIILIIGGGLLFWIHVCVSLSVFTVSDDYNTALSKN
;
A
#
# COMPACT_ATOMS: atom_id res chain seq x y z
N MET A 1 -48.76 -45.61 65.83
CA MET A 1 -49.32 -44.45 66.59
C MET A 1 -48.55 -43.23 66.08
N VAL A 2 -49.07 -42.14 65.53
CA VAL A 2 -50.39 -41.58 65.27
C VAL A 2 -50.27 -40.80 63.94
N LYS A 3 -51.37 -40.75 63.19
CA LYS A 3 -51.57 -40.07 61.90
C LYS A 3 -51.59 -38.54 62.01
N ASN A 4 -51.54 -37.89 60.84
CA ASN A 4 -52.02 -36.52 60.49
C ASN A 4 -50.98 -35.38 60.65
N LEU A 5 -50.90 -34.35 59.80
CA LEU A 5 -51.71 -33.89 58.66
C LEU A 5 -50.83 -32.91 57.84
N LYS A 6 -50.93 -32.89 56.50
CA LYS A 6 -50.41 -31.81 55.64
C LYS A 6 -51.31 -30.55 55.76
N PRO A 7 -50.76 -29.36 55.47
CA PRO A 7 -51.30 -28.60 54.33
C PRO A 7 -50.14 -28.14 53.43
N PHE A 8 -50.02 -28.61 52.19
CA PHE A 8 -50.65 -28.04 51.00
C PHE A 8 -50.43 -26.52 50.86
N VAL A 9 -49.26 -26.14 50.37
CA VAL A 9 -49.01 -24.79 49.83
C VAL A 9 -48.92 -24.94 48.32
N PHE A 10 -49.95 -24.44 47.64
CA PHE A 10 -50.08 -24.41 46.18
C PHE A 10 -48.97 -23.56 45.55
N PRO A 11 -48.48 -23.90 44.34
CA PRO A 11 -47.57 -23.04 43.61
C PRO A 11 -48.35 -21.80 43.13
N GLN A 12 -47.85 -20.61 43.42
CA GLN A 12 -48.38 -19.39 42.82
C GLN A 12 -48.09 -19.42 41.32
N ILE A 13 -49.09 -19.80 40.54
CA ILE A 13 -49.12 -19.58 39.09
C ILE A 13 -49.25 -18.06 38.91
N ILE A 14 -48.13 -17.39 38.65
CA ILE A 14 -48.10 -15.99 38.23
C ILE A 14 -48.79 -15.95 36.87
N LEU A 15 -50.05 -15.54 36.85
CA LEU A 15 -50.79 -15.21 35.64
C LEU A 15 -50.09 -14.01 35.00
N MET A 16 -49.20 -14.28 34.04
CA MET A 16 -48.70 -13.27 33.12
C MET A 16 -49.91 -12.78 32.32
N THR A 17 -50.58 -11.75 32.82
CA THR A 17 -51.56 -10.99 32.07
C THR A 17 -50.82 -10.42 30.86
N VAL A 18 -50.98 -11.07 29.71
CA VAL A 18 -50.63 -10.48 28.42
C VAL A 18 -51.62 -9.33 28.24
N PHE A 19 -51.22 -8.13 28.68
CA PHE A 19 -51.83 -6.91 28.21
C PHE A 19 -51.46 -6.79 26.73
N SER A 20 -52.22 -7.49 25.89
CA SER A 20 -52.35 -7.13 24.48
C SER A 20 -53.04 -5.78 24.48
N GLY A 21 -52.27 -4.70 24.61
CA GLY A 21 -52.77 -3.38 24.26
C GLY A 21 -53.38 -3.49 22.87
N LEU A 22 -54.61 -3.03 22.69
CA LEU A 22 -55.19 -2.80 21.36
C LEU A 22 -54.39 -1.66 20.70
N GLY A 23 -53.14 -1.94 20.31
CA GLY A 23 -52.48 -1.18 19.28
C GLY A 23 -53.15 -1.57 17.99
N LEU A 24 -53.82 -0.62 17.33
CA LEU A 24 -54.41 -0.82 16.01
C LEU A 24 -53.26 -1.09 15.03
N SER A 25 -52.90 -2.37 14.85
CA SER A 25 -51.87 -2.77 13.91
C SER A 25 -52.47 -2.80 12.52
N CYS A 26 -52.14 -1.80 11.69
CA CYS A 26 -52.58 -1.74 10.30
C CYS A 26 -52.08 -2.95 9.49
N HIS A 27 -52.79 -3.29 8.42
CA HIS A 27 -52.38 -4.37 7.52
C HIS A 27 -51.06 -4.04 6.80
N GLN A 28 -50.35 -5.03 6.25
CA GLN A 28 -49.03 -4.84 5.63
C GLN A 28 -49.01 -3.77 4.51
N GLY A 29 -50.13 -3.63 3.79
CA GLY A 29 -50.33 -2.63 2.73
C GLY A 29 -50.73 -1.24 3.21
N GLU A 30 -50.84 -1.02 4.52
CA GLU A 30 -51.37 0.19 5.13
C GLU A 30 -50.36 0.81 6.10
N TYR A 31 -50.44 2.13 6.28
CA TYR A 31 -49.68 2.87 7.27
C TYR A 31 -50.65 3.56 8.23
N GLN A 32 -50.20 3.77 9.46
CA GLN A 32 -51.01 4.39 10.49
C GLN A 32 -50.84 5.91 10.44
N ILE A 33 -51.97 6.63 10.47
CA ILE A 33 -52.03 8.07 10.68
C ILE A 33 -53.05 8.36 11.79
N GLY A 34 -52.60 8.82 12.94
CA GLY A 34 -53.45 8.90 14.14
C GLY A 34 -54.04 7.52 14.49
N ASN A 35 -55.37 7.40 14.45
CA ASN A 35 -56.11 6.16 14.72
C ASN A 35 -56.68 5.50 13.44
N GLU A 36 -56.28 5.97 12.25
CA GLU A 36 -56.72 5.42 10.97
C GLU A 36 -55.61 4.64 10.28
N CYS A 37 -56.01 3.59 9.55
CA CYS A 37 -55.12 2.83 8.68
C CYS A 37 -55.36 3.23 7.23
N CYS A 38 -54.34 3.82 6.61
CA CYS A 38 -54.41 4.34 5.25
C CYS A 38 -53.65 3.43 4.28
N PRO A 39 -54.16 3.19 3.06
CA PRO A 39 -53.42 2.48 2.02
C PRO A 39 -52.10 3.18 1.68
N LYS A 40 -50.99 2.43 1.59
CA LYS A 40 -49.67 2.96 1.23
C LYS A 40 -49.60 3.39 -0.24
N CYS A 41 -48.75 4.36 -0.52
CA CYS A 41 -48.29 4.66 -1.86
C CYS A 41 -47.31 3.59 -2.34
N LEU A 42 -47.31 3.29 -3.64
CA LEU A 42 -46.35 2.36 -4.25
C LEU A 42 -44.92 2.95 -4.22
N ALA A 43 -43.92 2.11 -4.49
CA ALA A 43 -42.55 2.55 -4.72
C ALA A 43 -42.48 3.64 -5.82
N GLY A 44 -41.51 4.55 -5.70
CA GLY A 44 -41.42 5.78 -6.49
C GLY A 44 -42.50 6.82 -6.28
N ARG A 45 -43.32 6.69 -5.23
CA ARG A 45 -44.37 7.65 -4.88
C ARG A 45 -44.37 7.96 -3.38
N ARG A 46 -44.80 9.17 -3.07
CA ARG A 46 -45.01 9.70 -1.71
C ARG A 46 -46.45 10.15 -1.51
N VAL A 47 -46.86 10.28 -0.27
CA VAL A 47 -48.16 10.83 0.12
C VAL A 47 -48.20 12.32 -0.23
N LYS A 48 -49.24 12.71 -0.97
CA LYS A 48 -49.64 14.12 -1.19
C LYS A 48 -50.67 14.56 -0.15
N THR A 49 -51.65 13.69 0.09
CA THR A 49 -52.76 13.93 1.01
C THR A 49 -53.10 12.59 1.65
N HIS A 50 -53.17 12.57 2.98
CA HIS A 50 -53.55 11.38 3.74
C HIS A 50 -54.97 10.94 3.40
N CYS A 51 -55.26 9.67 3.69
CA CYS A 51 -56.63 9.18 3.61
C CYS A 51 -57.50 9.87 4.68
N THR A 52 -58.81 9.82 4.46
CA THR A 52 -59.83 10.14 5.47
C THR A 52 -60.81 8.96 5.50
N VAL A 53 -61.77 8.99 6.43
CA VAL A 53 -62.85 7.99 6.50
C VAL A 53 -63.50 7.71 5.13
N ASP A 54 -63.66 8.74 4.28
CA ASP A 54 -64.37 8.65 3.00
C ASP A 54 -63.46 8.73 1.77
N SER A 55 -62.13 8.88 1.93
CA SER A 55 -61.20 9.07 0.80
C SER A 55 -59.91 8.29 0.97
N SER A 56 -59.43 7.63 -0.09
CA SER A 56 -58.13 6.94 -0.07
C SER A 56 -56.93 7.91 -0.09
N THR A 57 -55.74 7.41 0.23
CA THR A 57 -54.48 8.16 0.18
C THR A 57 -54.21 8.67 -1.23
N SER A 58 -53.95 9.96 -1.38
CA SER A 58 -53.51 10.55 -2.65
C SER A 58 -51.98 10.50 -2.74
N CYS A 59 -51.45 9.97 -3.84
CA CYS A 59 -50.01 9.76 -4.03
C CYS A 59 -49.45 10.58 -5.20
N LEU A 60 -48.25 11.14 -5.02
CA LEU A 60 -47.47 11.83 -6.05
C LEU A 60 -46.15 11.10 -6.34
N PRO A 61 -45.64 11.16 -7.58
CA PRO A 61 -44.31 10.62 -7.89
C PRO A 61 -43.21 11.36 -7.14
N CYS A 62 -42.12 10.64 -6.86
CA CYS A 62 -40.87 11.25 -6.40
C CYS A 62 -40.30 12.18 -7.47
N MET A 63 -39.65 13.26 -7.03
CA MET A 63 -38.95 14.19 -7.92
C MET A 63 -37.57 13.64 -8.26
N THR A 64 -36.98 14.11 -9.35
CA THR A 64 -35.60 13.81 -9.73
C THR A 64 -34.64 14.05 -8.56
N GLY A 65 -33.74 13.11 -8.30
CA GLY A 65 -32.83 13.15 -7.14
C GLY A 65 -33.44 12.61 -5.84
N THR A 66 -34.64 12.02 -5.89
CA THR A 66 -35.27 11.33 -4.76
C THR A 66 -35.92 10.01 -5.15
N TYR A 67 -36.05 9.09 -4.19
CA TYR A 67 -36.58 7.76 -4.42
C TYR A 67 -37.36 7.19 -3.21
N THR A 68 -38.15 6.15 -3.45
CA THR A 68 -38.66 5.24 -2.41
C THR A 68 -38.68 3.83 -2.99
N ASP A 69 -38.03 2.88 -2.34
CA ASP A 69 -37.82 1.51 -2.82
C ASP A 69 -38.98 0.54 -2.51
N LYS A 70 -39.83 0.91 -1.55
CA LYS A 70 -40.94 0.08 -1.07
C LYS A 70 -42.25 0.86 -0.97
N PRO A 71 -43.40 0.17 -0.92
CA PRO A 71 -44.66 0.80 -0.58
C PRO A 71 -44.57 1.50 0.78
N ASN A 72 -45.00 2.75 0.84
CA ASN A 72 -44.74 3.64 1.98
C ASN A 72 -45.90 4.61 2.27
N GLY A 73 -45.88 5.20 3.46
CA GLY A 73 -46.76 6.29 3.87
C GLY A 73 -46.02 7.62 4.05
N LEU A 74 -44.87 7.79 3.38
CA LEU A 74 -44.00 8.94 3.59
C LEU A 74 -44.53 10.17 2.86
N GLU A 75 -44.49 11.32 3.51
CA GLU A 75 -44.79 12.60 2.85
C GLU A 75 -43.64 13.10 1.97
N ARG A 76 -42.42 12.56 2.13
CA ARG A 76 -41.22 12.94 1.35
C ARG A 76 -40.47 11.70 0.92
N CYS A 77 -39.95 11.72 -0.30
CA CYS A 77 -39.07 10.67 -0.79
C CYS A 77 -37.67 10.80 -0.17
N HIS A 78 -36.90 9.70 -0.15
CA HIS A 78 -35.51 9.71 0.30
C HIS A 78 -34.63 10.41 -0.74
N HIS A 79 -33.62 11.14 -0.28
CA HIS A 79 -32.62 11.71 -1.18
C HIS A 79 -31.73 10.59 -1.73
N CYS A 80 -31.41 10.66 -3.01
CA CYS A 80 -30.45 9.74 -3.59
C CYS A 80 -29.06 9.95 -2.96
N THR A 81 -28.36 8.85 -2.71
CA THR A 81 -26.97 8.86 -2.27
C THR A 81 -26.08 9.54 -3.32
N ASN A 82 -25.15 10.39 -2.86
CA ASN A 82 -24.16 11.03 -3.70
C ASN A 82 -22.85 10.24 -3.64
N CYS A 83 -22.36 9.78 -4.79
CA CYS A 83 -21.05 9.15 -4.88
C CYS A 83 -19.99 10.22 -5.11
N ASP A 84 -19.47 10.77 -4.02
CA ASP A 84 -18.48 11.84 -4.05
C ASP A 84 -17.10 11.32 -4.49
N SER A 85 -16.55 11.91 -5.56
CA SER A 85 -15.22 11.59 -6.04
C SER A 85 -14.13 12.01 -5.04
N GLY A 86 -14.37 13.03 -4.22
CA GLY A 86 -13.48 13.42 -3.11
C GLY A 86 -13.35 12.34 -2.04
N SER A 87 -14.34 11.44 -1.96
CA SER A 87 -14.37 10.28 -1.06
C SER A 87 -13.91 8.98 -1.73
N GLY A 88 -13.32 9.07 -2.94
CA GLY A 88 -12.81 7.92 -3.68
C GLY A 88 -13.90 7.08 -4.36
N LEU A 89 -15.10 7.64 -4.59
CA LEU A 89 -16.26 6.92 -5.11
C LEU A 89 -16.70 7.40 -6.50
N ARG A 90 -17.40 6.53 -7.22
CA ARG A 90 -18.13 6.86 -8.46
C ARG A 90 -19.49 6.17 -8.49
N ILE A 91 -20.35 6.67 -9.37
CA ILE A 91 -21.67 6.07 -9.60
C ILE A 91 -21.49 4.75 -10.36
N LYS A 92 -21.89 3.64 -9.74
CA LYS A 92 -22.03 2.34 -10.38
C LYS A 92 -23.39 2.19 -11.06
N THR A 93 -24.45 2.61 -10.36
CA THR A 93 -25.82 2.57 -10.87
C THR A 93 -26.52 3.87 -10.49
N PRO A 94 -27.09 4.60 -11.47
CA PRO A 94 -27.74 5.87 -11.18
C PRO A 94 -29.03 5.67 -10.38
N CYS A 95 -29.38 6.68 -9.59
CA CYS A 95 -30.64 6.71 -8.87
C CYS A 95 -31.84 6.72 -9.83
N THR A 96 -32.92 6.06 -9.43
CA THR A 96 -34.23 6.13 -10.08
C THR A 96 -35.28 6.49 -9.03
N VAL A 97 -36.51 6.79 -9.45
CA VAL A 97 -37.58 7.05 -8.47
C VAL A 97 -37.86 5.85 -7.55
N THR A 98 -37.50 4.63 -7.96
CA THR A 98 -37.72 3.39 -7.18
C THR A 98 -36.45 2.80 -6.57
N SER A 99 -35.27 3.38 -6.78
CA SER A 99 -34.01 2.80 -6.32
C SER A 99 -32.97 3.87 -6.04
N ASP A 100 -32.19 3.70 -4.98
CA ASP A 100 -31.08 4.60 -4.68
C ASP A 100 -29.95 4.50 -5.72
N THR A 101 -29.02 5.47 -5.68
CA THR A 101 -27.72 5.37 -6.31
C THR A 101 -26.91 4.24 -5.67
N LEU A 102 -26.26 3.42 -6.49
CA LEU A 102 -25.22 2.51 -6.02
C LEU A 102 -23.85 3.12 -6.32
N CYS A 103 -23.02 3.23 -5.30
CA CYS A 103 -21.66 3.74 -5.39
C CYS A 103 -20.65 2.59 -5.43
N GLU A 104 -19.56 2.79 -6.14
CA GLU A 104 -18.39 1.91 -6.12
C GLU A 104 -17.09 2.73 -6.01
N PRO A 105 -16.00 2.13 -5.52
CA PRO A 105 -14.70 2.80 -5.50
C PRO A 105 -14.22 3.21 -6.89
N LEU A 106 -13.48 4.32 -6.95
CA LEU A 106 -12.70 4.72 -8.11
C LEU A 106 -11.56 3.73 -8.37
N GLU A 107 -10.97 3.80 -9.57
CA GLU A 107 -9.75 3.06 -9.87
C GLU A 107 -8.61 3.51 -8.97
N GLY A 108 -7.84 2.56 -8.43
CA GLY A 108 -6.85 2.82 -7.39
C GLY A 108 -7.42 2.95 -5.98
N PHE A 109 -8.72 2.69 -5.78
CA PHE A 109 -9.36 2.69 -4.47
C PHE A 109 -10.04 1.34 -4.17
N TYR A 110 -10.23 1.05 -2.88
CA TYR A 110 -11.02 -0.07 -2.40
C TYR A 110 -12.04 0.38 -1.36
N CYS A 111 -13.13 -0.36 -1.24
CA CYS A 111 -14.19 -0.06 -0.30
C CYS A 111 -13.80 -0.45 1.13
N VAL A 112 -13.91 0.49 2.06
CA VAL A 112 -13.67 0.24 3.49
C VAL A 112 -14.96 0.18 4.29
N GLN A 113 -16.06 0.71 3.76
CA GLN A 113 -17.39 0.69 4.38
C GLN A 113 -18.44 0.26 3.35
N PRO A 114 -18.65 -1.06 3.18
CA PRO A 114 -19.66 -1.60 2.27
C PRO A 114 -21.06 -1.57 2.91
N THR A 115 -22.05 -1.13 2.13
CA THR A 115 -23.48 -1.15 2.52
C THR A 115 -24.27 -1.88 1.43
N GLY A 116 -24.53 -3.16 1.66
CA GLY A 116 -25.16 -4.04 0.66
C GLY A 116 -24.30 -4.17 -0.59
N HIS A 117 -24.79 -3.65 -1.71
CA HIS A 117 -24.09 -3.62 -3.00
C HIS A 117 -23.46 -2.26 -3.34
N SER A 118 -23.51 -1.31 -2.40
CA SER A 118 -22.95 0.04 -2.52
C SER A 118 -21.73 0.19 -1.60
N CYS A 119 -20.91 1.19 -1.85
CA CYS A 119 -19.81 1.60 -1.00
C CYS A 119 -20.03 3.01 -0.45
N GLU A 120 -20.02 3.18 0.87
CA GLU A 120 -20.19 4.49 1.52
C GLU A 120 -18.87 5.25 1.66
N ARG A 121 -17.75 4.53 1.80
CA ARG A 121 -16.42 5.13 1.90
C ARG A 121 -15.38 4.24 1.25
N ALA A 122 -14.54 4.85 0.42
CA ALA A 122 -13.39 4.20 -0.20
C ALA A 122 -12.07 4.78 0.33
N GLN A 123 -11.01 4.00 0.18
CA GLN A 123 -9.64 4.39 0.50
C GLN A 123 -8.73 4.05 -0.66
N GLU A 124 -7.71 4.88 -0.89
CA GLU A 124 -6.70 4.65 -1.92
C GLU A 124 -5.90 3.38 -1.61
N HIS A 125 -5.57 2.61 -2.65
CA HIS A 125 -4.69 1.46 -2.55
C HIS A 125 -3.31 1.89 -2.07
N LYS A 126 -2.71 1.13 -1.16
CA LYS A 126 -1.34 1.42 -0.74
C LYS A 126 -0.36 1.13 -1.87
N HIS A 127 0.68 1.96 -1.94
CA HIS A 127 1.85 1.70 -2.77
C HIS A 127 2.87 0.87 -2.00
N CYS A 128 3.45 -0.12 -2.67
CA CYS A 128 4.56 -0.87 -2.11
C CYS A 128 5.81 0.02 -2.05
N LYS A 129 6.61 -0.17 -1.01
CA LYS A 129 7.83 0.62 -0.82
C LYS A 129 8.99 0.03 -1.63
N PRO A 130 10.03 0.81 -1.96
CA PRO A 130 11.27 0.24 -2.46
C PRO A 130 11.77 -0.84 -1.51
N GLY A 131 12.20 -1.98 -2.04
CA GLY A 131 12.45 -3.18 -1.25
C GLY A 131 11.32 -4.20 -1.25
N GLN A 132 10.14 -3.81 -1.72
CA GLN A 132 8.96 -4.66 -1.79
C GLN A 132 8.44 -4.75 -3.23
N TYR A 133 7.73 -5.82 -3.54
CA TYR A 133 7.02 -6.01 -4.80
C TYR A 133 5.53 -6.22 -4.53
N ILE A 134 4.72 -5.96 -5.55
CA ILE A 134 3.26 -6.15 -5.54
C ILE A 134 2.98 -7.65 -5.66
N SER A 135 2.65 -8.30 -4.54
CA SER A 135 2.30 -9.72 -4.53
C SER A 135 0.88 -9.95 -5.04
N HIS A 136 -0.06 -9.09 -4.65
CA HIS A 136 -1.43 -9.07 -5.15
C HIS A 136 -1.89 -7.65 -5.44
N ASN A 137 -2.53 -7.46 -6.59
CA ASN A 137 -3.15 -6.18 -6.93
C ASN A 137 -4.36 -5.90 -6.03
N GLY A 138 -4.52 -4.63 -5.68
CA GLY A 138 -5.75 -4.15 -5.06
C GLY A 138 -6.95 -4.37 -5.97
N THR A 139 -8.12 -4.57 -5.35
CA THR A 139 -9.41 -4.70 -6.03
C THR A 139 -10.37 -3.65 -5.48
N ALA A 140 -11.60 -3.59 -5.99
CA ALA A 140 -12.63 -2.72 -5.43
C ALA A 140 -12.99 -3.07 -3.96
N SER A 141 -12.63 -4.25 -3.45
CA SER A 141 -12.93 -4.68 -2.08
C SER A 141 -11.70 -4.96 -1.22
N THR A 142 -10.50 -4.97 -1.79
CA THR A 142 -9.26 -5.30 -1.08
C THR A 142 -8.15 -4.34 -1.45
N ASP A 143 -7.31 -4.00 -0.47
CA ASP A 143 -6.10 -3.23 -0.70
C ASP A 143 -5.04 -4.04 -1.48
N THR A 144 -4.06 -3.36 -2.05
CA THR A 144 -2.86 -3.96 -2.64
C THR A 144 -2.09 -4.74 -1.58
N GLU A 145 -1.51 -5.88 -1.93
CA GLU A 145 -0.62 -6.63 -1.04
C GLU A 145 0.84 -6.52 -1.51
N CYS A 146 1.75 -6.36 -0.55
CA CYS A 146 3.16 -6.14 -0.81
C CYS A 146 3.99 -7.17 -0.05
N SER A 147 5.03 -7.69 -0.69
CA SER A 147 5.97 -8.65 -0.11
C SER A 147 7.41 -8.16 -0.25
N ASP A 148 8.28 -8.52 0.68
CA ASP A 148 9.68 -8.09 0.67
C ASP A 148 10.53 -8.87 -0.35
N CYS A 149 11.53 -8.19 -0.92
CA CYS A 149 12.52 -8.82 -1.79
C CYS A 149 13.55 -9.62 -0.99
N SER A 150 13.89 -10.80 -1.49
CA SER A 150 14.96 -11.63 -0.95
C SER A 150 16.34 -11.14 -1.38
N SER A 151 17.38 -11.56 -0.66
CA SER A 151 18.77 -11.20 -0.97
C SER A 151 19.16 -11.54 -2.41
N GLY A 152 19.82 -10.61 -3.08
CA GLY A 152 20.21 -10.74 -4.49
C GLY A 152 19.12 -10.31 -5.49
N THR A 153 18.01 -9.77 -4.99
CA THR A 153 16.93 -9.20 -5.82
C THR A 153 16.54 -7.81 -5.33
N PHE A 154 15.87 -7.03 -6.19
CA PHE A 154 15.39 -5.69 -5.86
C PHE A 154 14.06 -5.34 -6.53
N SER A 155 13.37 -4.35 -5.97
CA SER A 155 12.22 -3.69 -6.58
C SER A 155 12.11 -2.25 -6.08
N ASP A 156 11.65 -1.35 -6.94
CA ASP A 156 11.33 0.03 -6.61
C ASP A 156 9.94 0.21 -5.99
N GLY A 157 9.19 -0.89 -5.76
CA GLY A 157 7.82 -0.86 -5.27
C GLY A 157 6.75 -0.93 -6.35
N THR A 158 7.12 -0.88 -7.64
CA THR A 158 6.16 -0.90 -8.76
C THR A 158 6.06 -2.26 -9.45
N PHE A 159 7.01 -3.16 -9.19
CA PHE A 159 7.08 -4.46 -9.87
C PHE A 159 6.17 -5.51 -9.23
N HIS A 160 5.69 -6.45 -10.04
CA HIS A 160 4.96 -7.65 -9.58
C HIS A 160 5.86 -8.78 -9.08
N SER A 161 7.18 -8.62 -9.21
CA SER A 161 8.18 -9.53 -8.69
C SER A 161 9.52 -8.79 -8.54
N CYS A 162 10.36 -9.25 -7.64
CA CYS A 162 11.71 -8.70 -7.49
C CYS A 162 12.58 -9.14 -8.66
N GLN A 163 13.35 -8.20 -9.20
CA GLN A 163 14.31 -8.44 -10.27
C GLN A 163 15.66 -8.85 -9.68
N PRO A 164 16.40 -9.77 -10.30
CA PRO A 164 17.73 -10.14 -9.83
C PRO A 164 18.70 -8.97 -10.00
N HIS A 165 19.66 -8.84 -9.07
CA HIS A 165 20.73 -7.84 -9.21
C HIS A 165 21.60 -8.07 -10.45
N THR A 166 21.99 -6.97 -11.09
CA THR A 166 22.95 -6.98 -12.18
C THR A 166 24.29 -7.52 -11.70
N ARG A 167 24.80 -8.51 -12.43
CA ARG A 167 26.11 -9.11 -12.19
C ARG A 167 27.18 -8.37 -12.99
N CYS A 168 27.87 -7.42 -12.37
CA CYS A 168 28.86 -6.59 -13.07
C CYS A 168 29.96 -7.39 -13.79
N TYR A 169 30.38 -8.53 -13.22
CA TYR A 169 31.40 -9.39 -13.83
C TYR A 169 30.97 -9.93 -15.21
N SER A 170 29.68 -10.21 -15.43
CA SER A 170 29.20 -10.69 -16.74
C SER A 170 29.19 -9.60 -17.80
N LEU A 171 29.31 -8.34 -17.39
CA LEU A 171 29.41 -7.18 -18.28
C LEU A 171 30.86 -6.71 -18.44
N ASN A 172 31.85 -7.44 -17.92
CA ASN A 172 33.25 -7.02 -17.85
C ASN A 172 33.46 -5.68 -17.12
N LEU A 173 32.57 -5.33 -16.18
CA LEU A 173 32.66 -4.13 -15.36
C LEU A 173 33.01 -4.49 -13.92
N GLN A 174 33.52 -3.52 -13.17
CA GLN A 174 33.73 -3.66 -11.72
C GLN A 174 32.49 -3.20 -10.96
N LEU A 175 32.19 -3.90 -9.87
CA LEU A 175 31.15 -3.50 -8.94
C LEU A 175 31.60 -2.24 -8.19
N ILE A 176 30.86 -1.14 -8.36
CA ILE A 176 31.10 0.13 -7.67
C ILE A 176 30.30 0.18 -6.37
N THR A 177 29.00 -0.12 -6.46
CA THR A 177 28.07 -0.10 -5.32
C THR A 177 27.27 -1.40 -5.31
N ALA A 178 27.26 -2.10 -4.17
CA ALA A 178 26.46 -3.31 -4.00
C ALA A 178 24.96 -2.99 -4.09
N GLY A 179 24.20 -3.86 -4.75
CA GLY A 179 22.74 -3.75 -4.81
C GLY A 179 22.10 -3.92 -3.44
N THR A 180 20.91 -3.35 -3.26
CA THR A 180 20.06 -3.49 -2.08
C THR A 180 18.71 -4.08 -2.48
N SER A 181 17.82 -4.39 -1.55
CA SER A 181 16.45 -4.78 -1.91
C SER A 181 15.68 -3.66 -2.65
N ALA A 182 16.10 -2.40 -2.49
CA ALA A 182 15.43 -1.24 -3.09
C ALA A 182 16.03 -0.80 -4.44
N ALA A 183 17.28 -1.19 -4.74
CA ALA A 183 17.99 -0.70 -5.91
C ALA A 183 19.02 -1.71 -6.43
N ASP A 184 19.25 -1.69 -7.73
CA ASP A 184 20.21 -2.57 -8.38
C ASP A 184 21.67 -2.24 -8.01
N ALA A 185 22.56 -3.19 -8.26
CA ALA A 185 24.00 -3.01 -8.20
C ALA A 185 24.49 -2.03 -9.28
N GLN A 186 25.39 -1.13 -8.91
CA GLN A 186 26.00 -0.19 -9.85
C GLN A 186 27.36 -0.70 -10.31
N CYS A 187 27.54 -0.74 -11.64
CA CYS A 187 28.75 -1.20 -12.29
C CYS A 187 29.48 -0.04 -12.99
N GLY A 188 30.81 -0.10 -13.03
CA GLY A 188 31.64 0.92 -13.69
C GLY A 188 32.97 0.35 -14.14
N GLU A 189 33.68 1.09 -14.99
CA GLU A 189 35.05 0.73 -15.37
C GLU A 189 35.99 0.98 -14.18
N GLY A 190 36.73 -0.05 -13.77
CA GLY A 190 37.76 0.12 -12.76
C GLY A 190 38.90 0.96 -13.34
N SER A 191 39.03 2.22 -12.90
CA SER A 191 40.18 3.05 -13.27
C SER A 191 41.41 2.57 -12.52
N VAL A 192 42.08 1.54 -13.02
CA VAL A 192 43.46 1.26 -12.63
C VAL A 192 44.27 2.44 -13.18
N ASN A 193 44.81 3.28 -12.29
CA ASN A 193 45.74 4.34 -12.70
C ASN A 193 47.04 3.71 -13.18
N VAL A 194 47.03 3.16 -14.40
CA VAL A 194 48.19 2.53 -15.05
C VAL A 194 49.35 3.53 -15.10
N GLY A 195 49.06 4.83 -15.24
CA GLY A 195 50.05 5.89 -15.20
C GLY A 195 50.86 5.95 -13.90
N THR A 196 50.25 5.75 -12.72
CA THR A 196 50.98 5.76 -11.45
C THR A 196 51.77 4.47 -11.22
N ALA A 197 51.25 3.33 -11.67
CA ALA A 197 51.95 2.04 -11.55
C ALA A 197 53.18 1.97 -12.46
N VAL A 198 53.04 2.39 -13.72
CA VAL A 198 54.15 2.41 -14.69
C VAL A 198 55.14 3.52 -14.35
N GLY A 199 54.67 4.72 -13.98
CA GLY A 199 55.53 5.82 -13.56
C GLY A 199 56.38 5.50 -12.34
N GLY A 200 55.78 4.84 -11.33
CA GLY A 200 56.50 4.36 -10.14
C GLY A 200 57.58 3.33 -10.49
N ALA A 201 57.25 2.34 -11.32
CA ALA A 201 58.21 1.31 -11.73
C ALA A 201 59.41 1.90 -12.52
N VAL A 202 59.15 2.82 -13.45
CA VAL A 202 60.21 3.48 -14.24
C VAL A 202 61.10 4.35 -13.35
N ALA A 203 60.53 5.10 -12.42
CA ALA A 203 61.30 5.93 -11.49
C ALA A 203 62.24 5.09 -10.61
N VAL A 204 61.78 3.94 -10.11
CA VAL A 204 62.60 3.02 -9.32
C VAL A 204 63.74 2.44 -10.16
N ILE A 205 63.48 2.05 -11.41
CA ILE A 205 64.52 1.54 -12.32
C ILE A 205 65.59 2.60 -12.60
N ILE A 206 65.18 3.85 -12.84
CA ILE A 206 66.12 4.97 -13.07
C ILE A 206 66.99 5.22 -11.84
N LEU A 207 66.43 5.16 -10.63
CA LEU A 207 67.20 5.31 -9.39
C LEU A 207 68.20 4.17 -9.18
N ILE A 208 67.84 2.93 -9.53
CA ILE A 208 68.74 1.77 -9.44
C ILE A 208 69.87 1.90 -10.46
N ILE A 209 69.57 2.25 -11.71
CA ILE A 209 70.59 2.42 -12.77
C ILE A 209 71.49 3.61 -12.44
N GLY A 210 70.91 4.76 -12.05
CA GLY A 210 71.65 5.96 -11.67
C GLY A 210 72.51 5.73 -10.43
N GLY A 211 71.97 5.11 -9.38
CA GLY A 211 72.72 4.73 -8.18
C GLY A 211 73.83 3.71 -8.48
N GLY A 212 73.55 2.73 -9.34
CA GLY A 212 74.54 1.75 -9.81
C GLY A 212 75.69 2.39 -10.59
N LEU A 213 75.37 3.31 -11.52
CA LEU A 213 76.36 4.09 -12.28
C LEU A 213 77.20 4.98 -11.36
N LEU A 214 76.58 5.69 -10.42
CA LEU A 214 77.29 6.54 -9.45
C LEU A 214 78.21 5.70 -8.57
N PHE A 215 77.75 4.55 -8.10
CA PHE A 215 78.56 3.60 -7.35
C PHE A 215 79.75 3.09 -8.18
N TRP A 216 79.51 2.72 -9.44
CA TRP A 216 80.55 2.29 -10.38
C TRP A 216 81.60 3.37 -10.62
N ILE A 217 81.17 4.61 -10.86
CA ILE A 217 82.05 5.77 -11.02
C ILE A 217 82.86 5.99 -9.75
N HIS A 218 82.23 5.96 -8.57
CA HIS A 218 82.91 6.16 -7.30
C HIS A 218 83.97 5.09 -7.04
N VAL A 219 83.66 3.82 -7.35
CA VAL A 219 84.62 2.70 -7.27
C VAL A 219 85.76 2.89 -8.27
N CYS A 220 85.48 3.27 -9.51
CA CYS A 220 86.49 3.48 -10.55
C CYS A 220 87.44 4.65 -10.21
N VAL A 221 86.90 5.76 -9.69
CA VAL A 221 87.69 6.90 -9.18
C VAL A 221 88.52 6.48 -7.96
N SER A 222 87.94 5.71 -7.04
CA SER A 222 88.67 5.24 -5.85
C SER A 222 89.81 4.28 -6.20
N LEU A 223 89.59 3.38 -7.18
CA LEU A 223 90.64 2.50 -7.70
C LEU A 223 91.74 3.28 -8.42
N SER A 224 91.38 4.26 -9.25
CA SER A 224 92.37 5.08 -9.96
C SER A 224 93.20 5.96 -9.00
N VAL A 225 92.58 6.46 -7.92
CA VAL A 225 93.31 7.14 -6.82
C VAL A 225 94.23 6.16 -6.09
N PHE A 226 93.80 4.93 -5.82
CA PHE A 226 94.65 3.89 -5.22
C PHE A 226 95.87 3.57 -6.11
N THR A 227 95.68 3.39 -7.41
CA THR A 227 96.80 3.14 -8.35
C THR A 227 97.78 4.31 -8.44
N VAL A 228 97.29 5.55 -8.35
CA VAL A 228 98.16 6.75 -8.33
C VAL A 228 98.93 6.85 -7.00
N SER A 229 98.33 6.43 -5.89
CA SER A 229 98.98 6.42 -4.57
C SER A 229 100.07 5.35 -4.48
N ASP A 230 99.87 4.18 -5.11
CA ASP A 230 100.91 3.16 -5.24
C ASP A 230 102.09 3.63 -6.12
N ASP A 231 101.83 4.35 -7.22
CA ASP A 231 102.89 4.96 -8.05
C ASP A 231 103.68 6.05 -7.27
N TYR A 232 103.01 6.89 -6.47
CA TYR A 232 103.66 7.91 -5.65
C TYR A 232 104.51 7.31 -4.50
N ASN A 233 104.00 6.29 -3.81
CA ASN A 233 104.74 5.60 -2.75
C ASN A 233 105.93 4.79 -3.30
N THR A 234 105.82 4.25 -4.51
CA THR A 234 106.94 3.55 -5.19
C THR A 234 108.02 4.53 -5.67
N ALA A 235 107.66 5.78 -5.99
CA ALA A 235 108.60 6.84 -6.36
C ALA A 235 109.39 7.40 -5.16
N LEU A 236 108.83 7.41 -3.95
CA LEU A 236 109.51 7.88 -2.72
C LEU A 236 110.46 6.86 -2.09
N SER A 237 110.39 5.59 -2.46
CA SER A 237 111.33 4.54 -1.99
C SER A 237 112.67 4.53 -2.74
N LYS A 238 112.91 5.45 -3.68
CA LYS A 238 114.12 5.50 -4.53
C LYS A 238 115.01 6.73 -4.32
N ASN A 239 114.85 7.46 -3.22
CA ASN A 239 115.79 8.49 -2.75
C ASN A 239 116.43 8.10 -1.43
#